data_AF-A0A679FVY2-F1
#
_entry.id   AF-A0A679FVY2-F1
#
_cell.length_a   1.000
_cell.length_b   1.000
_cell.length_c   1.000
_cell.angle_alpha   90.00
_cell.angle_beta   90.00
_cell.angle_gamma   90.00
#
_symmetry.space_group_name_H-M   'P 1'
#
loop_
_entity.id
_entity.type
_entity.pdbx_description
1 polymer ?
#
loop_
_entity_poly.entity_id
_entity_poly.type
_entity_poly.pdbx_seq_one_letter_code
_entity_poly.pdbx_strand_id
1 'polypeptide(L)' 'METIDYIQAKLSNEQFEGYLAGNVMKYISRYRYKNGLEDLQKAQWYLSRLIDHVQSTLDHGR' A
#
# COMPACT_ATOMS: atom_id res chain seq x y z
N MET A 1 -14.82 -9.83 0.67
CA MET A 1 -14.44 -8.42 0.46
C MET A 1 -13.45 -8.10 1.56
N GLU A 2 -12.18 -7.90 1.21
CA GLU A 2 -11.16 -7.57 2.20
C GLU A 2 -11.32 -6.11 2.64
N THR A 3 -10.86 -5.78 3.85
CA THR A 3 -10.97 -4.41 4.37
C THR A 3 -10.33 -3.38 3.44
N ILE A 4 -9.24 -3.76 2.75
CA ILE A 4 -8.56 -2.87 1.81
C ILE A 4 -9.41 -2.55 0.57
N ASP A 5 -10.25 -3.49 0.11
CA ASP A 5 -11.12 -3.27 -1.05
C ASP A 5 -12.20 -2.23 -0.71
N TYR A 6 -12.74 -2.30 0.51
CA TYR A 6 -13.68 -1.31 1.01
C TYR A 6 -13.02 0.07 1.15
N ILE A 7 -11.79 0.13 1.66
CA ILE A 7 -11.02 1.38 1.77
C ILE A 7 -10.78 1.97 0.37
N GLN A 8 -10.33 1.16 -0.59
CA GLN A 8 -10.08 1.59 -1.96
C GLN A 8 -11.34 2.17 -2.61
N ALA A 9 -12.49 1.53 -2.40
CA ALA A 9 -13.77 2.01 -2.92
C ALA A 9 -14.25 3.35 -2.31
N LYS A 10 -13.64 3.79 -1.19
CA LYS A 10 -14.02 5.03 -0.47
C LYS A 10 -13.03 6.18 -0.65
N LEU A 11 -11.83 5.90 -1.14
CA LEU A 11 -10.77 6.89 -1.31
C LEU A 11 -10.63 7.30 -2.77
N SER A 12 -10.18 8.53 -3.02
CA SER A 12 -9.68 8.91 -4.34
C SER A 12 -8.40 8.13 -4.68
N ASN A 13 -8.02 8.10 -5.96
CA ASN A 13 -6.77 7.45 -6.39
C ASN A 13 -5.55 7.98 -5.63
N GLU A 14 -5.46 9.29 -5.44
CA GLU A 14 -4.38 9.95 -4.68
C GLU A 14 -4.41 9.58 -3.19
N GLN A 15 -5.60 9.55 -2.58
CA GLN A 15 -5.75 9.17 -1.17
C GLN A 15 -5.39 7.70 -0.94
N PHE A 16 -5.77 6.81 -1.86
CA PHE A 16 -5.43 5.40 -1.78
C PHE A 16 -3.93 5.17 -1.99
N GLU A 17 -3.30 5.89 -2.93
CA GLU A 17 -1.85 5.89 -3.12
C GLU A 17 -1.13 6.31 -1.82
N GLY A 18 -1.55 7.42 -1.21
CA GLY A 18 -1.03 7.90 0.06
C GLY A 18 -1.23 6.91 1.22
N TYR A 19 -2.37 6.23 1.26
CA TYR A 19 -2.63 5.16 2.23
C TYR A 19 -1.65 3.99 2.07
N LEU A 20 -1.42 3.53 0.85
CA LEU A 20 -0.47 2.44 0.58
C LEU A 20 0.96 2.86 0.94
N ALA A 21 1.42 4.01 0.46
CA ALA A 21 2.76 4.55 0.74
C ALA A 21 3.00 4.76 2.25
N GLY A 22 2.02 5.32 2.96
CA GLY A 22 2.08 5.48 4.42
C GLY A 22 2.19 4.16 5.16
N ASN A 23 1.51 3.11 4.70
CA ASN A 23 1.65 1.77 5.29
C ASN A 23 3.03 1.16 5.02
N VAL A 24 3.59 1.31 3.82
CA VAL A 24 4.98 0.89 3.54
C VAL A 24 5.93 1.57 4.52
N MET A 25 5.85 2.90 4.65
CA MET A 25 6.69 3.67 5.59
C MET A 25 6.52 3.20 7.04
N LYS A 26 5.27 2.97 7.48
CA LYS A 26 4.94 2.49 8.82
C LYS A 26 5.60 1.14 9.14
N TYR A 27 5.61 0.21 8.19
CA TYR A 27 6.17 -1.12 8.42
C TYR A 27 7.70 -1.13 8.31
N ILE A 28 8.27 -0.38 7.36
CA ILE A 28 9.72 -0.17 7.26
C ILE A 28 10.27 0.57 8.48
N SER A 29 9.53 1.51 9.07
CA SER A 29 10.01 2.18 10.28
C SER A 29 10.00 1.28 11.51
N ARG A 30 9.16 0.24 11.55
CA ARG A 30 8.95 -0.61 12.74
C ARG A 30 9.74 -1.92 12.79
N TYR A 31 10.18 -2.45 11.66
CA TYR A 31 10.66 -3.83 11.62
C TYR A 31 11.82 -4.11 12.58
N ARG A 32 12.75 -3.16 12.78
CA ARG A 32 13.91 -3.35 13.66
C ARG A 32 13.58 -3.49 15.15
N TYR A 33 12.43 -2.99 15.60
CA TYR A 33 12.11 -2.90 17.03
C TYR A 33 10.72 -3.41 17.42
N LYS A 34 9.91 -3.92 16.48
CA LYS A 34 8.57 -4.45 16.77
C LYS A 34 8.36 -5.89 16.28
N ASN A 35 8.11 -6.11 14.98
CA ASN A 35 7.73 -7.44 14.49
C ASN A 35 8.72 -8.07 13.48
N GLY A 36 9.90 -7.45 13.25
CA GLY A 36 10.93 -8.05 12.39
C GLY A 36 10.44 -8.37 10.98
N LEU A 37 10.63 -9.62 10.57
CA LEU A 37 10.28 -10.13 9.25
C LEU A 37 8.80 -9.92 8.88
N GLU A 38 7.88 -10.02 9.84
CA GLU A 38 6.45 -9.85 9.57
C GLU A 38 6.13 -8.42 9.10
N ASP A 39 6.78 -7.40 9.68
CA ASP A 39 6.61 -6.03 9.22
C ASP A 39 7.22 -5.85 7.81
N LEU A 40 8.35 -6.50 7.50
CA LEU A 40 8.92 -6.48 6.13
C LEU A 40 7.99 -7.12 5.10
N GLN A 41 7.35 -8.25 5.43
CA GLN A 41 6.37 -8.90 4.56
C GLN A 41 5.14 -8.02 4.34
N LYS A 42 4.68 -7.32 5.37
CA LYS A 42 3.60 -6.32 5.23
C LYS A 42 4.04 -5.15 4.35
N ALA A 43 5.24 -4.61 4.54
CA ALA A 43 5.76 -3.55 3.69
C ALA A 43 5.79 -3.98 2.21
N GLN A 44 6.28 -5.19 1.92
CA GLN A 44 6.26 -5.75 0.57
C GLN A 44 4.84 -5.85 0.00
N TRP A 45 3.88 -6.35 0.78
CA TRP A 45 2.49 -6.50 0.35
C TRP A 45 1.83 -5.16 -0.02
N TYR A 46 2.11 -4.09 0.75
CA TYR A 46 1.61 -2.75 0.45
C TYR A 46 2.33 -2.13 -0.75
N LEU A 47 3.64 -2.36 -0.88
CA LEU A 47 4.43 -1.87 -2.01
C LEU A 47 3.99 -2.50 -3.34
N SER A 48 3.73 -3.81 -3.37
CA SER A 48 3.21 -4.48 -4.58
C SER A 48 1.90 -3.86 -5.05
N ARG A 49 0.96 -3.58 -4.14
CA ARG A 49 -0.30 -2.92 -4.48
C ARG A 49 -0.13 -1.48 -4.95
N LEU A 50 0.82 -0.76 -4.36
CA LEU A 50 1.12 0.60 -4.79
C LEU A 50 1.61 0.60 -6.23
N ILE A 51 2.49 -0.34 -6.58
CA ILE A 51 2.98 -0.53 -7.95
C ILE A 51 1.81 -0.86 -8.88
N ASP A 52 0.94 -1.82 -8.52
CA ASP A 52 -0.21 -2.21 -9.34
C ASP A 52 -1.18 -1.03 -9.57
N HIS A 53 -1.46 -0.24 -8.53
CA HIS A 53 -2.34 0.93 -8.59
C HIS A 53 -1.77 2.03 -9.49
N VAL A 54 -0.47 2.33 -9.37
CA VAL A 54 0.21 3.33 -10.22
C VAL A 54 0.27 2.84 -11.66
N GLN A 55 0.61 1.58 -11.91
CA GLN A 55 0.64 1.00 -13.25
C GLN A 55 -0.73 1.07 -13.92
N SER A 56 -1.79 0.66 -13.22
CA SER A 56 -3.16 0.80 -13.70
C SER A 56 -3.50 2.25 -14.04
N THR A 57 -3.11 3.21 -13.19
CA THR A 57 -3.39 4.63 -13.45
C THR A 57 -2.66 5.15 -14.70
N LEU A 58 -1.43 4.71 -14.94
CA LEU A 58 -0.65 5.09 -16.13
C LEU A 58 -1.23 4.50 -17.42
N ASP A 59 -1.75 3.27 -17.37
CA ASP A 59 -2.28 2.58 -18.55
C ASP A 59 -3.65 3.12 -19.00
N HIS A 60 -4.44 3.70 -18.08
CA HIS A 60 -5.74 4.34 -18.41
C HIS A 60 -5.60 5.82 -18.82
N GLY A 61 -4.39 6.39 -18.73
CA GLY A 61 -4.07 7.75 -19.15
C GLY A 61 -3.48 7.89 -20.56
N ARG A 62 -3.44 6.79 -21.34
CA ARG A 62 -3.10 6.79 -22.77
C ARG A 62 -4.32 6.63 -23.67
#